data_AF-A0A4Y7TTE7-F1
#
_entry.id   AF-A0A4Y7TTE7-F1
#
_cell.length_a   1.000
_cell.length_b   1.000
_cell.length_c   1.000
_cell.angle_alpha   90.00
_cell.angle_beta   90.00
_cell.angle_gamma   90.00
#
_symmetry.space_group_name_H-M   'P 1'
#
loop_
_entity.id
_entity.type
_entity.pdbx_description
1 polymer ?
#
loop_
_entity_poly.entity_id
_entity_poly.type
_entity_poly.pdbx_seq_one_letter_code
_entity_poly.pdbx_strand_id
1 'polypeptide(L)'
;MRLSTVGLVFLGSPSAVTGAPSAYNIAKCVERVRSGAWGTGLIGATDERGTIIDEVGNACGVTFDLCIRACGAGQAPFAWSTFSSKFASWLVPWLALVSQLPFGPKNRLNSLESALLTLGSPTLAAYSLYLTILNARWISHRFSKCNYPNVRTAARVLTSLQQSPLRVTEGDALLASLVVLPQNDRWWKELIEWLEYTHTWSIGAFTATLWVVIAHLLTVINWFRGSVQPEEFGDQAIGSLWVWLLPIVVGWLLISPTCNEARLESAVERVNRLAYVATDHHIILVRHLPEKRHAISLDFDVDDELRVDERNTAPIYNYARVFSWTQSVEVILQSFEAASTHAHQHESVDPSVDWAHARRNAEDVCVLERGGGRVQGRWGQNVILRVITSSFLGLFLQWGTTGAAISIAYNTPTTGLSCVSGSYLLFAVLSTAAWVALLASSVLGHYAVTESRRLASHTGPTWPVTMARALSILLRRFGKFVAVLNAVWSVATCLLQFGQFYNRCYCNSSVIGRRSSAYVAAKLPPAQVRFMVHAWISGASQAVFTAIVCLAVVVVYRNPTLPMEGGLARQEVELCSVHCPGYVSADLIPTPAPPTPTDPREVVHMHNHSGSTAAEP
;
A
#
# COMPACT_ATOMS: atom_id res chain seq x y z
N MET A 1 -28.55 -11.10 -1.82
CA MET A 1 -28.55 -12.00 -3.00
C MET A 1 -27.54 -13.11 -2.72
N ARG A 2 -28.00 -14.37 -2.58
CA ARG A 2 -27.15 -15.52 -2.20
C ARG A 2 -26.21 -15.86 -3.37
N LEU A 3 -24.90 -15.65 -3.22
CA LEU A 3 -23.90 -16.19 -4.14
C LEU A 3 -23.47 -17.57 -3.62
N SER A 4 -24.11 -18.59 -4.15
CA SER A 4 -23.67 -19.98 -4.08
C SER A 4 -22.52 -20.21 -5.06
N THR A 5 -21.46 -20.86 -4.57
CA THR A 5 -20.57 -21.79 -5.30
C THR A 5 -19.86 -21.25 -6.54
N VAL A 6 -18.70 -20.59 -6.34
CA VAL A 6 -17.61 -20.60 -7.33
C VAL A 6 -16.72 -21.78 -6.98
N GLY A 7 -16.83 -22.86 -7.76
CA GLY A 7 -16.01 -24.04 -7.62
C GLY A 7 -14.54 -23.71 -7.87
N LEU A 8 -13.70 -24.01 -6.87
CA LEU A 8 -12.29 -24.30 -7.10
C LEU A 8 -12.22 -25.51 -8.04
N VAL A 9 -11.87 -25.28 -9.30
CA VAL A 9 -11.32 -26.34 -10.15
C VAL A 9 -9.90 -26.58 -9.66
N PHE A 10 -9.78 -27.45 -8.66
CA PHE A 10 -8.52 -28.07 -8.28
C PHE A 10 -7.96 -28.84 -9.47
N LEU A 11 -6.64 -28.72 -9.61
CA LEU A 11 -5.73 -29.56 -10.37
C LEU A 11 -6.24 -31.00 -10.51
N GLY A 12 -6.72 -31.34 -11.70
CA GLY A 12 -6.89 -32.73 -12.11
C GLY A 12 -5.52 -33.40 -12.14
N SER A 13 -5.41 -34.52 -11.42
CA SER A 13 -4.27 -35.44 -11.50
C SER A 13 -3.95 -35.77 -12.96
N PRO A 14 -2.67 -35.75 -13.40
CA PRO A 14 -2.34 -36.20 -14.74
C PRO A 14 -2.51 -37.72 -14.75
N SER A 15 -3.67 -38.18 -15.23
CA SER A 15 -3.83 -39.58 -15.61
C SER A 15 -2.83 -39.87 -16.73
N ALA A 16 -2.02 -40.89 -16.49
CA ALA A 16 -0.98 -41.35 -17.39
C ALA A 16 -1.54 -41.62 -18.79
N VAL A 17 -1.21 -40.75 -19.74
CA VAL A 17 -1.24 -41.09 -21.16
C VAL A 17 0.12 -41.71 -21.46
N THR A 18 0.13 -43.03 -21.53
CA THR A 18 1.23 -43.86 -22.00
C THR A 18 1.47 -43.60 -23.49
N GLY A 19 2.43 -42.73 -23.74
CA GLY A 19 2.92 -42.41 -25.07
C GLY A 19 3.95 -41.29 -24.93
N ALA A 20 5.12 -41.60 -24.40
CA ALA A 20 6.19 -40.63 -24.22
C ALA A 20 6.56 -40.04 -25.60
N PRO A 21 6.25 -38.76 -25.89
CA PRO A 21 6.85 -38.11 -27.03
C PRO A 21 8.34 -38.00 -26.71
N SER A 22 9.20 -38.48 -27.61
CA SER A 22 10.66 -38.37 -27.47
C SER A 22 11.04 -36.97 -27.01
N ALA A 23 11.76 -36.88 -25.89
CA ALA A 23 12.22 -35.63 -25.28
C ALA A 23 12.84 -34.71 -26.34
N TYR A 24 12.10 -33.66 -26.70
CA TYR A 24 12.49 -32.72 -27.74
C TYR A 24 13.47 -31.69 -27.18
N ASN A 25 14.70 -31.67 -27.71
CA ASN A 25 15.69 -30.63 -27.41
C ASN A 25 15.78 -29.68 -28.62
N ILE A 26 15.26 -28.46 -28.45
CA ILE A 26 15.18 -27.45 -29.52
C ILE A 26 16.56 -27.06 -30.05
N ALA A 27 17.56 -26.92 -29.18
CA ALA A 27 18.92 -26.62 -29.61
C ALA A 27 19.50 -27.74 -30.49
N LYS A 28 19.33 -29.01 -30.09
CA LYS A 28 19.74 -30.16 -30.93
C LYS A 28 18.94 -30.27 -32.22
N CYS A 29 17.67 -29.87 -32.23
CA CYS A 29 16.87 -29.88 -33.45
C CYS A 29 17.32 -28.79 -34.41
N VAL A 30 17.40 -27.55 -33.94
CA VAL A 30 17.87 -26.38 -34.70
C VAL A 30 19.27 -26.62 -35.26
N GLU A 31 20.15 -27.28 -34.50
CA GLU A 31 21.48 -27.65 -34.98
C GLU A 31 21.46 -28.70 -36.11
N ARG A 32 20.54 -29.68 -36.06
CA ARG A 32 20.33 -30.64 -37.17
C ARG A 32 19.74 -29.98 -38.42
N VAL A 33 18.88 -28.97 -38.23
CA VAL A 33 18.37 -28.15 -39.33
C VAL A 33 19.52 -27.39 -39.99
N ARG A 34 20.39 -26.77 -39.17
CA ARG A 34 21.59 -26.06 -39.63
C ARG A 34 22.56 -26.98 -40.37
N SER A 35 22.69 -28.25 -39.95
CA SER A 35 23.56 -29.24 -40.60
C SER A 35 22.99 -29.83 -41.90
N GLY A 36 21.88 -29.31 -42.42
CA GLY A 36 21.33 -29.70 -43.73
C GLY A 36 20.37 -30.91 -43.72
N ALA A 37 19.87 -31.34 -42.57
CA ALA A 37 18.99 -32.51 -42.49
C ALA A 37 17.55 -32.28 -43.03
N TRP A 38 17.14 -31.02 -43.25
CA TRP A 38 15.77 -30.62 -43.63
C TRP A 38 15.70 -29.78 -44.92
N GLY A 39 16.72 -29.88 -45.77
CA GLY A 39 16.87 -29.14 -47.03
C GLY A 39 18.34 -28.81 -47.29
N THR A 40 18.68 -28.22 -48.44
CA THR A 40 20.06 -27.81 -48.83
C THR A 40 20.67 -26.72 -47.93
N GLY A 41 20.11 -26.47 -46.75
CA GLY A 41 20.50 -25.41 -45.81
C GLY A 41 20.11 -24.00 -46.23
N LEU A 42 19.79 -23.77 -47.51
CA LEU A 42 19.44 -22.46 -48.09
C LEU A 42 18.07 -21.93 -47.63
N ILE A 43 17.11 -22.81 -47.35
CA ILE A 43 15.73 -22.40 -47.08
C ILE A 43 15.59 -22.03 -45.61
N GLY A 44 15.38 -20.74 -45.35
CA GLY A 44 15.02 -20.24 -44.02
C GLY A 44 16.17 -20.09 -43.03
N ALA A 45 17.43 -20.05 -43.51
CA ALA A 45 18.57 -19.62 -42.71
C ALA A 45 18.51 -18.11 -42.44
N THR A 46 18.88 -17.67 -41.24
CA THR A 46 18.88 -16.23 -40.89
C THR A 46 20.19 -15.75 -40.27
N ASP A 47 20.44 -14.46 -40.41
CA ASP A 47 21.45 -13.75 -39.61
C ASP A 47 21.00 -13.59 -38.14
N GLU A 48 21.83 -12.92 -37.33
CA GLU A 48 21.59 -12.61 -35.92
C GLU A 48 20.39 -11.68 -35.66
N ARG A 49 19.87 -11.04 -36.72
CA ARG A 49 18.72 -10.13 -36.69
C ARG A 49 17.48 -10.76 -37.30
N GLY A 50 17.49 -12.02 -37.74
CA GLY A 50 16.35 -12.68 -38.38
C GLY A 50 16.15 -12.34 -39.85
N THR A 51 17.14 -11.74 -40.51
CA THR A 51 17.15 -11.52 -41.97
C THR A 51 17.52 -12.82 -42.67
N ILE A 52 16.79 -13.19 -43.73
CA ILE A 52 17.10 -14.40 -44.50
C ILE A 52 18.44 -14.23 -45.23
N ILE A 53 19.28 -15.26 -45.19
CA ILE A 53 20.59 -15.29 -45.86
C ILE A 53 20.70 -16.51 -46.78
N ASP A 54 21.47 -16.37 -47.86
CA ASP A 54 21.71 -17.45 -48.83
C ASP A 54 22.86 -18.38 -48.42
N GLU A 55 23.78 -17.91 -47.56
CA GLU A 55 24.96 -18.66 -47.11
C GLU A 55 24.75 -19.33 -45.73
N VAL A 56 24.47 -20.63 -45.77
CA VAL A 56 24.15 -21.48 -44.60
C VAL A 56 25.27 -21.58 -43.57
N GLY A 57 26.54 -21.55 -44.01
CA GLY A 57 27.70 -21.73 -43.13
C GLY A 57 27.82 -20.66 -42.03
N ASN A 58 27.24 -19.49 -42.29
CA ASN A 58 27.23 -18.33 -41.38
C ASN A 58 25.87 -18.11 -40.69
N ALA A 59 24.91 -19.02 -40.86
CA ALA A 59 23.59 -18.89 -40.24
C ALA A 59 23.69 -18.82 -38.71
N CYS A 60 23.16 -17.73 -38.16
CA CYS A 60 23.05 -17.52 -36.72
C CYS A 60 21.68 -17.96 -36.18
N GLY A 61 20.69 -18.12 -37.07
CA GLY A 61 19.37 -18.62 -36.73
C GLY A 61 18.64 -19.30 -37.88
N VAL A 62 17.43 -19.76 -37.59
CA VAL A 62 16.49 -20.33 -38.54
C VAL A 62 15.13 -19.65 -38.42
N THR A 63 14.40 -19.52 -39.53
CA THR A 63 13.05 -18.97 -39.54
C THR A 63 12.08 -19.78 -38.66
N PHE A 64 11.10 -19.10 -38.08
CA PHE A 64 10.06 -19.74 -37.26
C PHE A 64 9.33 -20.87 -38.01
N ASP A 65 8.95 -20.65 -39.27
CA ASP A 65 8.24 -21.66 -40.08
C ASP A 65 9.08 -22.92 -40.30
N LEU A 66 10.39 -22.76 -40.51
CA LEU A 66 11.31 -23.88 -40.64
C LEU A 66 11.45 -24.64 -39.31
N CYS A 67 11.53 -23.92 -38.18
CA CYS A 67 11.55 -24.56 -36.85
C CYS A 67 10.30 -25.41 -36.64
N ILE A 68 9.10 -24.87 -36.86
CA ILE A 68 7.86 -25.64 -36.67
C ILE A 68 7.81 -26.87 -37.57
N ARG A 69 8.21 -26.75 -38.84
CA ARG A 69 8.21 -27.88 -39.78
C ARG A 69 9.22 -28.96 -39.40
N ALA A 70 10.45 -28.56 -39.06
CA ALA A 70 11.54 -29.50 -38.83
C ALA A 70 11.52 -30.11 -37.43
N CYS A 71 11.01 -29.36 -36.46
CA CYS A 71 11.12 -29.69 -35.07
C CYS A 71 9.79 -30.03 -34.38
N GLY A 72 8.67 -29.69 -35.02
CA GLY A 72 7.33 -29.94 -34.50
C GLY A 72 6.94 -29.01 -33.34
N ALA A 73 5.70 -29.16 -32.89
CA ALA A 73 5.11 -28.39 -31.78
C ALA A 73 5.22 -29.11 -30.42
N GLY A 74 6.11 -30.10 -30.30
CA GLY A 74 6.19 -31.04 -29.19
C GLY A 74 6.71 -30.47 -27.87
N GLN A 75 6.57 -31.25 -26.80
CA GLN A 75 6.95 -30.84 -25.46
C GLN A 75 8.40 -31.26 -25.07
N ALA A 76 9.30 -30.30 -24.80
CA ALA A 76 10.55 -30.47 -24.07
C ALA A 76 10.31 -31.11 -22.68
N PRO A 77 11.15 -32.02 -22.21
CA PRO A 77 10.89 -32.68 -20.93
C PRO A 77 10.88 -31.68 -19.77
N PHE A 78 9.90 -31.81 -18.88
CA PHE A 78 9.91 -31.09 -17.61
C PHE A 78 11.08 -31.61 -16.76
N ALA A 79 11.96 -30.71 -16.34
CA ALA A 79 13.10 -31.04 -15.48
C ALA A 79 12.85 -30.51 -14.07
N TRP A 80 12.49 -31.40 -13.14
CA TRP A 80 12.19 -31.03 -11.75
C TRP A 80 13.35 -30.28 -11.07
N SER A 81 14.59 -30.72 -11.30
CA SER A 81 15.79 -30.09 -10.72
C SER A 81 15.96 -28.64 -11.17
N THR A 82 15.75 -28.35 -12.46
CA THR A 82 15.79 -26.99 -13.01
C THR A 82 14.64 -26.14 -12.46
N PHE A 83 13.43 -26.69 -12.42
CA PHE A 83 12.26 -26.01 -11.88
C PHE A 83 12.46 -25.64 -10.41
N SER A 84 12.82 -26.61 -9.56
CA SER A 84 12.96 -26.41 -8.11
C SER A 84 14.08 -25.42 -7.79
N SER A 85 15.21 -25.50 -8.50
CA SER A 85 16.32 -24.56 -8.36
C SER A 85 15.90 -23.13 -8.72
N LYS A 86 15.25 -22.93 -9.88
CA LYS A 86 14.80 -21.60 -10.31
C LYS A 86 13.71 -21.04 -9.40
N PHE A 87 12.75 -21.86 -9.01
CA PHE A 87 11.67 -21.47 -8.09
C PHE A 87 12.22 -21.01 -6.73
N ALA A 88 13.15 -21.79 -6.15
CA ALA A 88 13.76 -21.47 -4.86
C ALA A 88 14.61 -20.19 -4.91
N SER A 89 15.38 -19.96 -5.97
CA SER A 89 16.25 -18.79 -6.08
C SER A 89 15.52 -17.51 -6.48
N TRP A 90 14.52 -17.61 -7.36
CA TRP A 90 13.94 -16.43 -8.02
C TRP A 90 12.53 -16.06 -7.59
N LEU A 91 11.82 -16.90 -6.83
CA LEU A 91 10.44 -16.62 -6.38
C LEU A 91 10.26 -16.73 -4.87
N VAL A 92 10.78 -17.78 -4.23
CA VAL A 92 10.56 -18.03 -2.80
C VAL A 92 10.93 -16.83 -1.90
N PRO A 93 12.07 -16.13 -2.10
CA PRO A 93 12.41 -14.95 -1.30
C PRO A 93 11.33 -13.86 -1.40
N TRP A 94 10.78 -13.63 -2.58
CA TRP A 94 9.77 -12.59 -2.81
C TRP A 94 8.42 -12.94 -2.18
N LEU A 95 8.03 -14.22 -2.20
CA LEU A 95 6.83 -14.69 -1.49
C LEU A 95 6.97 -14.49 0.03
N ALA A 96 8.17 -14.66 0.59
CA ALA A 96 8.43 -14.35 1.98
C ALA A 96 8.22 -12.86 2.29
N LEU A 97 8.64 -11.94 1.39
CA LEU A 97 8.38 -10.50 1.54
C LEU A 97 6.89 -10.14 1.47
N VAL A 98 6.12 -10.79 0.60
CA VAL A 98 4.66 -10.57 0.50
C VAL A 98 3.98 -10.83 1.86
N SER A 99 4.47 -11.82 2.61
CA SER A 99 3.94 -12.12 3.96
C SER A 99 4.21 -11.02 4.99
N GLN A 100 5.14 -10.10 4.72
CA GLN A 100 5.50 -8.99 5.61
C GLN A 100 4.69 -7.72 5.36
N LEU A 101 3.79 -7.72 4.37
CA LEU A 101 2.95 -6.56 4.07
C LEU A 101 1.92 -6.33 5.19
N PRO A 102 1.58 -5.06 5.50
CA PRO A 102 0.60 -4.74 6.52
C PRO A 102 -0.83 -5.09 6.06
N PHE A 103 -1.39 -6.17 6.61
CA PHE A 103 -2.77 -6.56 6.41
C PHE A 103 -3.61 -6.11 7.62
N GLY A 104 -4.43 -5.08 7.42
CA GLY A 104 -5.21 -4.42 8.48
C GLY A 104 -6.58 -5.03 8.86
N PRO A 105 -7.34 -5.64 7.94
CA PRO A 105 -8.71 -6.07 8.24
C PRO A 105 -8.80 -7.21 9.26
N LYS A 106 -9.85 -7.19 10.07
CA LYS A 106 -10.19 -8.31 10.97
C LYS A 106 -10.53 -9.60 10.20
N ASN A 107 -11.12 -9.45 9.02
CA ASN A 107 -11.62 -10.56 8.20
C ASN A 107 -10.52 -11.16 7.32
N ARG A 108 -10.29 -12.47 7.44
CA ARG A 108 -9.27 -13.21 6.65
C ARG A 108 -9.43 -13.04 5.13
N LEU A 109 -10.67 -12.93 4.64
CA LEU A 109 -10.96 -12.72 3.22
C LEU A 109 -10.50 -11.34 2.74
N ASN A 110 -10.72 -10.31 3.55
CA ASN A 110 -10.29 -8.94 3.22
C ASN A 110 -8.75 -8.83 3.26
N SER A 111 -8.11 -9.57 4.17
CA SER A 111 -6.65 -9.69 4.19
C SER A 111 -6.11 -10.38 2.94
N LEU A 112 -6.72 -11.49 2.51
CA LEU A 112 -6.35 -12.16 1.25
C LEU A 112 -6.58 -11.24 0.04
N GLU A 113 -7.71 -10.54 -0.01
CA GLU A 113 -7.99 -9.57 -1.06
C GLU A 113 -6.92 -8.48 -1.09
N SER A 114 -6.53 -7.91 0.05
CA SER A 114 -5.48 -6.89 0.11
C SER A 114 -4.11 -7.39 -0.36
N ALA A 115 -3.78 -8.66 -0.10
CA ALA A 115 -2.59 -9.32 -0.63
C ALA A 115 -2.64 -9.47 -2.15
N LEU A 116 -3.79 -9.94 -2.68
CA LEU A 116 -4.00 -10.09 -4.12
C LEU A 116 -3.99 -8.73 -4.85
N LEU A 117 -4.58 -7.69 -4.26
CA LEU A 117 -4.53 -6.34 -4.82
C LEU A 117 -3.11 -5.78 -4.85
N THR A 118 -2.33 -6.03 -3.79
CA THR A 118 -0.93 -5.58 -3.73
C THR A 118 -0.06 -6.31 -4.76
N LEU A 119 -0.22 -7.63 -4.87
CA LEU A 119 0.52 -8.46 -5.81
C LEU A 119 0.13 -8.18 -7.27
N GLY A 120 -1.16 -7.94 -7.50
CA GLY A 120 -1.76 -7.71 -8.81
C GLY A 120 -1.63 -6.28 -9.33
N SER A 121 -1.43 -5.31 -8.45
CA SER A 121 -1.16 -3.93 -8.82
C SER A 121 -0.06 -3.33 -7.95
N PRO A 122 1.22 -3.61 -8.27
CA PRO A 122 2.34 -2.90 -7.67
C PRO A 122 2.22 -1.37 -7.81
N THR A 123 1.62 -0.88 -8.90
CA THR A 123 1.34 0.54 -9.10
C THR A 123 0.44 1.10 -7.99
N LEU A 124 -0.65 0.40 -7.64
CA LEU A 124 -1.55 0.80 -6.56
C LEU A 124 -0.86 0.72 -5.19
N ALA A 125 -0.04 -0.31 -4.97
CA ALA A 125 0.71 -0.48 -3.73
C ALA A 125 1.69 0.68 -3.51
N ALA A 126 2.45 1.02 -4.54
CA ALA A 126 3.38 2.14 -4.53
C ALA A 126 2.67 3.48 -4.40
N TYR A 127 1.61 3.71 -5.18
CA TYR A 127 0.75 4.88 -5.05
C TYR A 127 0.28 5.09 -3.60
N SER A 128 -0.22 4.02 -2.97
CA SER A 128 -0.75 4.07 -1.60
C SER A 128 0.32 4.40 -0.56
N LEU A 129 1.54 3.87 -0.73
CA LEU A 129 2.69 4.20 0.11
C LEU A 129 3.06 5.67 0.01
N TYR A 130 3.29 6.17 -1.20
CA TYR A 130 3.69 7.56 -1.41
C TYR A 130 2.60 8.55 -1.01
N LEU A 131 1.33 8.21 -1.27
CA LEU A 131 0.21 9.01 -0.81
C LEU A 131 0.17 9.12 0.72
N THR A 132 0.52 8.05 1.45
CA THR A 132 0.63 8.08 2.92
C THR A 132 1.64 9.12 3.39
N ILE A 133 2.83 9.09 2.81
CA ILE A 133 3.91 10.03 3.15
C ILE A 133 3.52 11.47 2.83
N LEU A 134 2.96 11.70 1.64
CA LEU A 134 2.55 13.03 1.20
C LEU A 134 1.39 13.59 2.04
N ASN A 135 0.48 12.72 2.49
CA ASN A 135 -0.62 13.11 3.36
C ASN A 135 -0.12 13.52 4.75
N ALA A 136 0.79 12.74 5.36
CA ALA A 136 1.43 13.09 6.62
C ALA A 136 2.14 14.45 6.57
N ARG A 137 2.92 14.70 5.50
CA ARG A 137 3.59 16.01 5.30
C ARG A 137 2.62 17.16 5.10
N TRP A 138 1.55 16.91 4.34
CA TRP A 138 0.52 17.92 4.10
C TRP A 138 -0.19 18.30 5.40
N ILE A 139 -0.57 17.34 6.26
CA ILE A 139 -1.17 17.64 7.56
C ILE A 139 -0.24 18.53 8.36
N SER A 140 1.01 18.11 8.58
CA SER A 140 1.91 18.87 9.45
C SER A 140 2.17 20.28 8.94
N HIS A 141 2.26 20.48 7.62
CA HIS A 141 2.39 21.81 7.03
C HIS A 141 1.11 22.67 7.18
N ARG A 142 -0.07 22.06 7.12
CA ARG A 142 -1.33 22.79 7.31
C ARG A 142 -1.50 23.21 8.77
N PHE A 143 -1.27 22.29 9.71
CA PHE A 143 -1.37 22.55 11.14
C PHE A 143 -0.25 23.45 11.67
N SER A 144 0.91 23.57 11.01
CA SER A 144 1.97 24.51 11.42
C SER A 144 1.60 25.98 11.30
N LYS A 145 0.47 26.30 10.67
CA LYS A 145 -0.07 27.65 10.58
C LYS A 145 -0.97 28.00 11.77
N CYS A 146 -1.37 27.00 12.56
CA CYS A 146 -2.21 27.19 13.73
C CYS A 146 -1.33 27.30 14.98
N ASN A 147 -1.66 28.25 15.84
CA ASN A 147 -1.05 28.41 17.15
C ASN A 147 -2.15 28.25 18.22
N TYR A 148 -2.32 27.02 18.70
CA TYR A 148 -3.34 26.66 19.69
C TYR A 148 -2.91 25.39 20.45
N PRO A 149 -3.37 25.15 21.69
CA PRO A 149 -3.13 23.89 22.39
C PRO A 149 -3.51 22.66 21.57
N ASN A 150 -2.81 21.54 21.80
CA ASN A 150 -3.01 20.25 21.12
C ASN A 150 -2.83 20.20 19.60
N VAL A 151 -2.51 21.29 18.89
CA VAL A 151 -2.29 21.30 17.42
C VAL A 151 -1.31 20.22 16.98
N ARG A 152 -0.22 20.03 17.72
CA ARG A 152 0.77 18.97 17.48
C ARG A 152 0.20 17.57 17.67
N THR A 153 -0.56 17.36 18.74
CA THR A 153 -1.21 16.08 19.06
C THR A 153 -2.28 15.74 18.02
N ALA A 154 -3.10 16.71 17.62
CA ALA A 154 -4.11 16.56 16.59
C ALA A 154 -3.49 16.19 15.24
N ALA A 155 -2.42 16.88 14.81
CA ALA A 155 -1.71 16.54 13.58
C ALA A 155 -1.18 15.09 13.58
N ARG A 156 -0.66 14.61 14.72
CA ARG A 156 -0.23 13.21 14.88
C ARG A 156 -1.39 12.23 14.83
N VAL A 157 -2.46 12.49 15.59
CA VAL A 157 -3.67 11.65 15.61
C VAL A 157 -4.22 11.49 14.20
N LEU A 158 -4.37 12.58 13.44
CA LEU A 158 -4.90 12.53 12.07
C LEU A 158 -3.98 11.80 11.10
N THR A 159 -2.66 11.91 11.30
CA THR A 159 -1.67 11.13 10.54
C THR A 159 -1.81 9.63 10.83
N SER A 160 -1.96 9.23 12.09
CA SER A 160 -2.17 7.83 12.49
C SER A 160 -3.51 7.28 12.02
N LEU A 161 -4.55 8.11 11.99
CA LEU A 161 -5.89 7.72 11.54
C LEU A 161 -6.05 7.73 10.01
N GLN A 162 -4.99 8.00 9.23
CA GLN A 162 -5.07 8.02 7.77
C GLN A 162 -5.59 6.70 7.15
N GLN A 163 -5.31 5.57 7.80
CA GLN A 163 -5.75 4.26 7.31
C GLN A 163 -7.15 3.88 7.76
N SER A 164 -7.81 4.72 8.57
CA SER A 164 -9.13 4.44 9.13
C SER A 164 -10.25 5.17 8.37
N PRO A 165 -11.49 4.67 8.40
CA PRO A 165 -12.65 5.36 7.84
C PRO A 165 -13.09 6.52 8.75
N LEU A 166 -12.26 7.56 8.84
CA LEU A 166 -12.49 8.73 9.67
C LEU A 166 -13.78 9.47 9.25
N ARG A 167 -14.60 9.82 10.24
CA ARG A 167 -15.78 10.68 10.11
C ARG A 167 -15.75 11.78 11.16
N VAL A 168 -16.32 12.91 10.75
CA VAL A 168 -16.46 14.10 11.58
C VAL A 168 -17.93 14.52 11.51
N THR A 169 -18.53 14.76 12.67
CA THR A 169 -19.90 15.22 12.77
C THR A 169 -19.94 16.75 12.63
N GLU A 170 -20.60 17.24 11.59
CA GLU A 170 -20.85 18.66 11.33
C GLU A 170 -22.23 19.02 11.93
N GLY A 171 -22.38 20.14 12.65
CA GLY A 171 -23.71 20.68 13.01
C GLY A 171 -24.15 20.71 14.48
N ASP A 172 -23.36 20.21 15.45
CA ASP A 172 -23.85 19.97 16.84
C ASP A 172 -22.94 20.57 17.95
N ALA A 173 -22.10 21.57 17.64
CA ALA A 173 -21.05 22.09 18.55
C ALA A 173 -20.06 21.05 19.13
N LEU A 174 -20.21 19.76 18.80
CA LEU A 174 -19.39 18.65 19.28
C LEU A 174 -17.92 18.83 18.92
N LEU A 175 -17.65 19.14 17.65
CA LEU A 175 -16.28 19.33 17.17
C LEU A 175 -15.65 20.60 17.74
N ALA A 176 -16.40 21.70 17.79
CA ALA A 176 -15.95 22.94 18.40
C ALA A 176 -15.61 22.72 19.89
N SER A 177 -16.49 22.04 20.63
CA SER A 177 -16.26 21.66 22.02
C SER A 177 -15.02 20.79 22.18
N LEU A 178 -14.80 19.81 21.29
CA LEU A 178 -13.64 18.93 21.33
C LEU A 178 -12.30 19.67 21.14
N VAL A 179 -12.32 20.74 20.34
CA VAL A 179 -11.13 21.55 20.06
C VAL A 179 -10.90 22.62 21.13
N VAL A 180 -11.95 23.33 21.54
CA VAL A 180 -11.84 24.56 22.36
C VAL A 180 -11.82 24.28 23.87
N LEU A 181 -12.54 23.26 24.35
CA LEU A 181 -12.63 23.02 25.79
C LEU A 181 -11.35 22.40 26.35
N PRO A 182 -10.74 22.98 27.40
CA PRO A 182 -9.51 22.45 28.01
C PRO A 182 -9.72 21.08 28.66
N GLN A 183 -10.94 20.74 29.08
CA GLN A 183 -11.28 19.40 29.59
C GLN A 183 -11.03 18.31 28.54
N ASN A 184 -11.07 18.66 27.24
CA ASN A 184 -10.82 17.75 26.13
C ASN A 184 -9.33 17.60 25.77
N ASP A 185 -8.40 18.32 26.42
CA ASP A 185 -6.96 18.08 26.27
C ASP A 185 -6.58 16.62 26.56
N ARG A 186 -7.24 16.04 27.56
CA ARG A 186 -7.05 14.65 27.95
C ARG A 186 -7.49 13.68 26.85
N TRP A 187 -8.54 14.03 26.10
CA TRP A 187 -9.02 13.22 24.96
C TRP A 187 -7.92 13.08 23.90
N TRP A 188 -7.29 14.19 23.51
CA TRP A 188 -6.21 14.19 22.51
C TRP A 188 -4.98 13.41 22.98
N LYS A 189 -4.59 13.58 24.26
CA LYS A 189 -3.43 12.90 24.86
C LYS A 189 -3.64 11.40 25.00
N GLU A 190 -4.81 10.97 25.51
CA GLU A 190 -5.09 9.54 25.61
C GLU A 190 -5.19 8.90 24.23
N LEU A 191 -5.82 9.56 23.25
CA LEU A 191 -5.95 8.98 21.91
C LEU A 191 -4.58 8.74 21.28
N ILE A 192 -3.65 9.69 21.38
CA ILE A 192 -2.31 9.48 20.83
C ILE A 192 -1.56 8.36 21.57
N GLU A 193 -1.73 8.20 22.88
CA GLU A 193 -1.12 7.11 23.65
C GLU A 193 -1.63 5.73 23.19
N TRP A 194 -2.93 5.61 22.87
CA TRP A 194 -3.51 4.38 22.35
C TRP A 194 -3.11 4.07 20.89
N LEU A 195 -2.85 5.13 20.10
CA LEU A 195 -2.43 5.02 18.70
C LEU A 195 -0.91 4.83 18.54
N GLU A 196 -0.08 5.45 19.38
CA GLU A 196 1.38 5.32 19.45
C GLU A 196 1.77 4.01 20.17
N TYR A 197 1.42 2.88 19.56
CA TYR A 197 1.91 1.60 20.05
C TYR A 197 3.30 1.30 19.51
N THR A 198 4.22 0.99 20.42
CA THR A 198 5.55 0.45 20.15
C THR A 198 5.47 -0.97 19.58
N HIS A 199 5.22 -1.10 18.28
CA HIS A 199 5.65 -2.29 17.54
C HIS A 199 6.20 -1.93 16.16
N THR A 200 7.38 -1.33 16.20
CA THR A 200 8.15 -0.83 15.06
C THR A 200 9.00 -1.94 14.45
N TRP A 201 8.35 -2.99 13.94
CA TRP A 201 8.90 -4.15 13.21
C TRP A 201 9.13 -5.37 14.10
N SER A 202 8.62 -6.52 13.67
CA SER A 202 9.12 -7.77 14.21
C SER A 202 10.57 -7.94 13.73
N ILE A 203 11.47 -8.39 14.61
CA ILE A 203 12.83 -8.77 14.23
C ILE A 203 12.79 -9.76 13.05
N GLY A 204 11.73 -10.57 12.97
CA GLY A 204 11.44 -11.44 11.84
C GLY A 204 11.25 -10.70 10.50
N ALA A 205 10.47 -9.62 10.46
CA ALA A 205 10.26 -8.86 9.23
C ALA A 205 11.55 -8.20 8.72
N PHE A 206 12.36 -7.67 9.64
CA PHE A 206 13.66 -7.09 9.31
C PHE A 206 14.64 -8.14 8.79
N THR A 207 14.80 -9.26 9.52
CA THR A 207 15.71 -10.35 9.13
C THR A 207 15.28 -11.02 7.82
N ALA A 208 13.98 -11.23 7.60
CA ALA A 208 13.47 -11.73 6.33
C ALA A 208 13.82 -10.78 5.17
N THR A 209 13.61 -9.47 5.35
CA THR A 209 13.95 -8.47 4.33
C THR A 209 15.45 -8.45 4.02
N LEU A 210 16.29 -8.50 5.05
CA LEU A 210 17.74 -8.59 4.91
C LEU A 210 18.16 -9.85 4.13
N TRP A 211 17.57 -11.01 4.46
CA TRP A 211 17.86 -12.25 3.76
C TRP A 211 17.46 -12.22 2.29
N VAL A 212 16.34 -11.58 1.93
CA VAL A 212 15.97 -11.42 0.52
C VAL A 212 16.97 -10.54 -0.23
N VAL A 213 17.44 -9.45 0.38
CA VAL A 213 18.48 -8.61 -0.22
C VAL A 213 19.77 -9.40 -0.44
N ILE A 214 20.23 -10.14 0.57
CA ILE A 214 21.44 -10.99 0.46
C ILE A 214 21.25 -12.05 -0.61
N ALA A 215 20.12 -12.77 -0.62
CA ALA A 215 19.83 -13.80 -1.62
C ALA A 215 19.82 -13.22 -3.04
N HIS A 216 19.22 -12.04 -3.24
CA HIS A 216 19.21 -11.38 -4.54
C HIS A 216 20.63 -10.97 -4.97
N LEU A 217 21.43 -10.39 -4.07
CA LEU A 217 22.83 -10.03 -4.34
C LEU A 217 23.68 -11.26 -4.69
N LEU A 218 23.55 -12.35 -3.94
CA LEU A 218 24.26 -13.61 -4.21
C LEU A 218 23.84 -14.20 -5.55
N THR A 219 22.57 -14.12 -5.90
CA THR A 219 22.05 -14.61 -7.20
C THR A 219 22.64 -13.80 -8.36
N VAL A 220 22.70 -12.47 -8.21
CA VAL A 220 23.34 -11.56 -9.18
C VAL A 220 24.85 -11.82 -9.27
N ILE A 221 25.55 -12.01 -8.15
CA ILE A 221 26.99 -12.33 -8.15
C ILE A 221 27.27 -13.68 -8.82
N ASN A 222 26.46 -14.69 -8.53
CA ASN A 222 26.56 -16.00 -9.16
C ASN A 222 26.39 -15.90 -10.68
N TRP A 223 25.52 -15.02 -11.15
CA TRP A 223 25.39 -14.72 -12.57
C TRP A 223 26.69 -14.16 -13.18
N PHE A 224 27.31 -13.17 -12.53
CA PHE A 224 28.57 -12.58 -13.02
C PHE A 224 29.76 -13.54 -12.95
N ARG A 225 29.76 -14.50 -12.00
CA ARG A 225 30.87 -15.45 -11.80
C ARG A 225 30.70 -16.76 -12.58
N GLY A 226 29.50 -17.08 -13.06
CA GLY A 226 29.17 -18.36 -13.67
C GLY A 226 29.38 -18.41 -15.19
N SER A 227 29.54 -19.63 -15.72
CA SER A 227 29.44 -19.97 -17.14
C SER A 227 27.97 -20.03 -17.59
N VAL A 228 27.21 -18.96 -17.35
CA VAL A 228 25.78 -18.90 -17.65
C VAL A 228 25.57 -19.17 -19.15
N GLN A 229 24.81 -20.22 -19.46
CA GLN A 229 24.51 -20.57 -20.83
C GLN A 229 23.63 -19.46 -21.44
N PRO A 230 23.87 -19.05 -22.70
CA PRO A 230 23.08 -18.03 -23.40
C PRO A 230 21.55 -18.24 -23.35
N GLU A 231 21.14 -19.50 -23.22
CA GLU A 231 19.75 -19.94 -23.14
C GLU A 231 19.06 -19.55 -21.81
N GLU A 232 19.82 -19.26 -20.74
CA GLU A 232 19.28 -18.95 -19.41
C GLU A 232 19.08 -17.45 -19.15
N PHE A 233 19.53 -16.57 -20.06
CA PHE A 233 19.50 -15.11 -19.87
C PHE A 233 18.07 -14.57 -19.71
N GLY A 234 17.09 -15.14 -20.42
CA GLY A 234 15.69 -14.71 -20.32
C GLY A 234 14.99 -15.16 -19.05
N ASP A 235 15.36 -16.34 -18.56
CA ASP A 235 14.74 -16.95 -17.38
C ASP A 235 15.06 -16.19 -16.08
N GLN A 236 16.11 -15.37 -16.10
CA GLN A 236 16.61 -14.63 -14.94
C GLN A 236 16.06 -13.20 -14.86
N ALA A 237 15.44 -12.69 -15.94
CA ALA A 237 14.80 -11.37 -15.97
C ALA A 237 13.72 -11.20 -14.90
N ILE A 238 13.15 -12.32 -14.43
CA ILE A 238 12.13 -12.34 -13.38
C ILE A 238 12.64 -11.80 -12.05
N GLY A 239 13.95 -11.86 -11.79
CA GLY A 239 14.54 -11.26 -10.60
C GLY A 239 14.29 -9.75 -10.53
N SER A 240 14.47 -9.04 -11.65
CA SER A 240 14.22 -7.60 -11.75
C SER A 240 12.74 -7.25 -11.61
N LEU A 241 11.84 -8.16 -12.04
CA LEU A 241 10.39 -7.99 -11.93
C LEU A 241 9.94 -7.83 -10.48
N TRP A 242 10.55 -8.54 -9.53
CA TRP A 242 10.11 -8.56 -8.13
C TRP A 242 10.76 -7.49 -7.25
N VAL A 243 11.78 -6.79 -7.75
CA VAL A 243 12.55 -5.78 -6.99
C VAL A 243 11.67 -4.66 -6.42
N TRP A 244 10.51 -4.37 -7.03
CA TRP A 244 9.58 -3.36 -6.50
C TRP A 244 9.06 -3.68 -5.09
N LEU A 245 9.03 -4.96 -4.68
CA LEU A 245 8.59 -5.35 -3.34
C LEU A 245 9.48 -4.74 -2.25
N LEU A 246 10.77 -4.53 -2.52
CA LEU A 246 11.71 -3.99 -1.53
C LEU A 246 11.32 -2.57 -1.08
N PRO A 247 11.17 -1.57 -1.98
CA PRO A 247 10.66 -0.25 -1.60
C PRO A 247 9.32 -0.28 -0.88
N ILE A 248 8.40 -1.18 -1.27
CA ILE A 248 7.08 -1.28 -0.66
C ILE A 248 7.15 -1.83 0.76
N VAL A 249 7.78 -2.99 0.95
CA VAL A 249 7.87 -3.63 2.28
C VAL A 249 8.70 -2.77 3.22
N VAL A 250 9.90 -2.35 2.81
CA VAL A 250 10.73 -1.47 3.64
C VAL A 250 10.02 -0.16 3.92
N GLY A 251 9.31 0.41 2.95
CA GLY A 251 8.56 1.64 3.17
C GLY A 251 7.45 1.49 4.20
N TRP A 252 6.69 0.40 4.16
CA TRP A 252 5.67 0.12 5.16
C TRP A 252 6.25 -0.20 6.53
N LEU A 253 7.41 -0.87 6.60
CA LEU A 253 8.15 -0.99 7.85
C LEU A 253 8.49 0.41 8.36
N LEU A 254 9.17 1.25 7.58
CA LEU A 254 9.60 2.59 8.02
C LEU A 254 8.45 3.50 8.48
N ILE A 255 7.27 3.40 7.88
CA ILE A 255 6.10 4.22 8.25
C ILE A 255 5.32 3.58 9.41
N SER A 256 5.27 2.24 9.48
CA SER A 256 4.48 1.47 10.46
C SER A 256 3.01 1.91 10.54
N PRO A 257 2.21 1.72 9.47
CA PRO A 257 0.84 2.19 9.43
C PRO A 257 -0.05 1.51 10.48
N THR A 258 -0.77 2.31 11.25
CA THR A 258 -1.83 1.86 12.17
C THR A 258 -3.04 1.37 11.38
N CYS A 259 -3.13 0.06 11.17
CA CYS A 259 -4.16 -0.56 10.35
C CYS A 259 -4.98 -1.64 11.08
N ASN A 260 -4.73 -1.92 12.36
CA ASN A 260 -5.52 -2.91 13.09
C ASN A 260 -6.92 -2.35 13.42
N GLU A 261 -7.93 -2.82 12.69
CA GLU A 261 -9.32 -2.38 12.78
C GLU A 261 -9.88 -2.40 14.21
N ALA A 262 -9.87 -3.58 14.85
CA ALA A 262 -10.45 -3.76 16.19
C ALA A 262 -9.78 -2.87 17.24
N ARG A 263 -8.47 -2.64 17.09
CA ARG A 263 -7.72 -1.78 17.99
C ARG A 263 -8.06 -0.30 17.77
N LEU A 264 -8.12 0.14 16.51
CA LEU A 264 -8.47 1.52 16.16
C LEU A 264 -9.88 1.86 16.66
N GLU A 265 -10.84 0.96 16.43
CA GLU A 265 -12.21 1.08 16.92
C GLU A 265 -12.25 1.18 18.45
N SER A 266 -11.60 0.25 19.16
CA SER A 266 -11.55 0.25 20.62
C SER A 266 -10.87 1.51 21.19
N ALA A 267 -9.82 2.01 20.54
CA ALA A 267 -9.11 3.21 20.96
C ALA A 267 -10.01 4.45 20.84
N VAL A 268 -10.66 4.65 19.69
CA VAL A 268 -11.54 5.80 19.45
C VAL A 268 -12.80 5.73 20.32
N GLU A 269 -13.43 4.56 20.46
CA GLU A 269 -14.61 4.39 21.32
C GLU A 269 -14.29 4.71 22.78
N ARG A 270 -13.12 4.28 23.26
CA ARG A 270 -12.68 4.53 24.64
C ARG A 270 -12.51 6.02 24.92
N VAL A 271 -11.78 6.75 24.07
CA VAL A 271 -11.54 8.18 24.31
C VAL A 271 -12.81 9.00 24.13
N ASN A 272 -13.73 8.59 23.24
CA ASN A 272 -15.01 9.24 23.06
C ASN A 272 -15.89 9.25 24.33
N ARG A 273 -15.64 8.36 25.29
CA ARG A 273 -16.30 8.38 26.61
C ARG A 273 -15.75 9.46 27.55
N LEU A 274 -14.61 10.06 27.23
CA LEU A 274 -13.93 11.12 27.98
C LEU A 274 -14.23 12.52 27.44
N ALA A 275 -14.89 12.63 26.28
CA ALA A 275 -15.17 13.91 25.64
C ALA A 275 -16.25 14.70 26.41
N TYR A 276 -16.06 16.01 26.48
CA TYR A 276 -16.99 17.00 27.02
C TYR A 276 -17.56 17.87 25.90
N VAL A 277 -18.81 18.29 26.07
CA VAL A 277 -19.55 19.13 25.12
C VAL A 277 -20.15 20.31 25.86
N ALA A 278 -20.01 21.50 25.28
CA ALA A 278 -20.69 22.69 25.74
C ALA A 278 -22.15 22.67 25.27
N THR A 279 -23.09 22.82 26.21
CA THR A 279 -24.50 23.08 25.92
C THR A 279 -24.83 24.53 26.31
N ASP A 280 -26.02 25.00 25.95
CA ASP A 280 -26.49 26.37 26.20
C ASP A 280 -26.37 26.83 27.67
N HIS A 281 -26.28 25.90 28.62
CA HIS A 281 -26.29 26.20 30.05
C HIS A 281 -25.15 25.57 30.86
N HIS A 282 -24.48 24.53 30.34
CA HIS A 282 -23.44 23.80 31.09
C HIS A 282 -22.57 22.91 30.20
N ILE A 283 -21.36 22.61 30.68
CA ILE A 283 -20.48 21.61 30.08
C ILE A 283 -20.86 20.24 30.61
N ILE A 284 -21.17 19.30 29.72
CA ILE A 284 -21.52 17.93 30.07
C ILE A 284 -20.59 16.91 29.41
N LEU A 285 -20.40 15.79 30.09
CA LEU A 285 -19.65 14.67 29.53
C LEU A 285 -20.54 13.91 28.52
N VAL A 286 -19.99 13.62 27.33
CA VAL A 286 -20.71 13.03 26.19
C VAL A 286 -21.45 11.74 26.55
N ARG A 287 -20.93 10.94 27.48
CA ARG A 287 -21.57 9.69 27.91
C ARG A 287 -22.96 9.89 28.54
N HIS A 288 -23.27 11.09 29.01
CA HIS A 288 -24.55 11.43 29.61
C HIS A 288 -25.52 12.07 28.60
N LEU A 289 -25.10 12.29 27.35
CA LEU A 289 -26.00 12.73 26.30
C LEU A 289 -27.00 11.61 25.96
N PRO A 290 -28.28 11.97 25.71
CA PRO A 290 -29.31 10.99 25.36
C PRO A 290 -29.02 10.28 24.03
N GLU A 291 -28.31 10.94 23.12
CA GLU A 291 -27.84 10.35 21.87
C GLU A 291 -26.32 10.11 21.90
N LYS A 292 -25.89 8.90 21.50
CA LYS A 292 -24.47 8.54 21.35
C LYS A 292 -23.89 9.18 20.08
N ARG A 293 -23.73 10.50 20.08
CA ARG A 293 -23.02 11.24 19.02
C ARG A 293 -21.61 11.59 19.47
N HIS A 294 -20.68 11.54 18.53
CA HIS A 294 -19.27 11.85 18.77
C HIS A 294 -18.76 12.82 17.70
N ALA A 295 -17.88 13.75 18.10
CA ALA A 295 -17.26 14.69 17.17
C ALA A 295 -16.41 13.98 16.11
N ILE A 296 -15.62 12.98 16.54
CA ILE A 296 -14.78 12.15 15.68
C ILE A 296 -15.19 10.68 15.88
N SER A 297 -15.43 9.97 14.79
CA SER A 297 -15.78 8.55 14.79
C SER A 297 -15.12 7.78 13.65
N LEU A 298 -15.06 6.46 13.79
CA LEU A 298 -14.61 5.54 12.76
C LEU A 298 -15.81 4.73 12.26
N ASP A 299 -16.03 4.77 10.96
CA ASP A 299 -17.26 4.28 10.34
C ASP A 299 -17.03 2.96 9.60
N PHE A 300 -17.03 1.86 10.37
CA PHE A 300 -16.84 0.50 9.87
C PHE A 300 -18.15 -0.17 9.42
N ASP A 301 -19.32 0.36 9.84
CA ASP A 301 -20.64 -0.27 9.69
C ASP A 301 -21.55 0.38 8.61
N VAL A 302 -20.99 1.16 7.67
CA VAL A 302 -21.80 1.71 6.56
C VAL A 302 -22.53 0.55 5.83
N ASP A 303 -23.68 0.75 5.19
CA ASP A 303 -24.27 -0.26 4.30
C ASP A 303 -24.23 0.16 2.82
N ASP A 304 -23.30 1.06 2.49
CA ASP A 304 -23.15 1.62 1.15
C ASP A 304 -22.04 0.92 0.34
N GLU A 305 -22.42 0.25 -0.75
CA GLU A 305 -21.49 -0.33 -1.73
C GLU A 305 -20.50 0.69 -2.30
N LEU A 306 -20.90 1.97 -2.41
CA LEU A 306 -20.04 3.03 -2.90
C LEU A 306 -18.85 3.29 -1.97
N ARG A 307 -18.93 2.89 -0.69
CA ARG A 307 -17.93 3.18 0.34
C ARG A 307 -17.30 1.93 0.95
N VAL A 308 -17.59 0.75 0.40
CA VAL A 308 -17.13 -0.54 0.94
C VAL A 308 -15.61 -0.60 1.13
N ASP A 309 -14.84 0.01 0.23
CA ASP A 309 -13.37 0.03 0.30
C ASP A 309 -12.81 1.04 1.31
N GLU A 310 -13.58 2.08 1.66
CA GLU A 310 -13.14 3.07 2.65
C GLU A 310 -12.92 2.42 4.03
N ARG A 311 -13.70 1.39 4.35
CA ARG A 311 -13.72 0.67 5.63
C ARG A 311 -12.48 -0.19 5.86
N ASN A 312 -11.86 -0.66 4.78
CA ASN A 312 -10.75 -1.59 4.87
C ASN A 312 -9.47 -0.86 5.28
N THR A 313 -8.98 -1.13 6.48
CA THR A 313 -7.82 -0.44 7.07
C THR A 313 -6.48 -0.80 6.44
N ALA A 314 -6.42 -1.80 5.57
CA ALA A 314 -5.18 -2.13 4.86
C ALA A 314 -4.71 -0.92 4.01
N PRO A 315 -3.40 -0.61 4.00
CA PRO A 315 -2.89 0.57 3.32
C PRO A 315 -3.14 0.62 1.82
N ILE A 316 -3.27 -0.54 1.17
CA ILE A 316 -3.61 -0.64 -0.27
C ILE A 316 -4.93 0.06 -0.63
N TYR A 317 -5.85 0.24 0.33
CA TYR A 317 -7.14 0.90 0.13
C TYR A 317 -7.09 2.43 0.29
N ASN A 318 -5.91 3.02 0.48
CA ASN A 318 -5.78 4.48 0.61
C ASN A 318 -6.36 5.27 -0.56
N TYR A 319 -6.36 4.67 -1.76
CA TYR A 319 -6.98 5.26 -2.95
C TYR A 319 -8.48 5.58 -2.74
N ALA A 320 -9.19 4.80 -1.93
CA ALA A 320 -10.61 4.97 -1.67
C ALA A 320 -10.88 6.07 -0.64
N ARG A 321 -9.95 6.29 0.30
CA ARG A 321 -10.09 7.25 1.41
C ARG A 321 -9.54 8.64 1.10
N VAL A 322 -8.65 8.78 0.11
CA VAL A 322 -7.88 10.01 -0.11
C VAL A 322 -8.73 11.29 -0.05
N PHE A 323 -9.92 11.28 -0.65
CA PHE A 323 -10.79 12.45 -0.69
C PHE A 323 -11.64 12.62 0.57
N SER A 324 -12.30 11.55 1.05
CA SER A 324 -13.15 11.62 2.25
C SER A 324 -12.33 11.94 3.50
N TRP A 325 -11.16 11.32 3.64
CA TRP A 325 -10.23 11.62 4.73
C TRP A 325 -9.69 13.06 4.65
N THR A 326 -9.33 13.54 3.44
CA THR A 326 -8.88 14.93 3.27
C THR A 326 -9.96 15.92 3.69
N GLN A 327 -11.22 15.67 3.36
CA GLN A 327 -12.35 16.51 3.81
C GLN A 327 -12.48 16.52 5.34
N SER A 328 -12.46 15.36 5.98
CA SER A 328 -12.53 15.27 7.45
C SER A 328 -11.39 16.03 8.13
N VAL A 329 -10.16 15.94 7.59
CA VAL A 329 -9.02 16.69 8.11
C VAL A 329 -9.19 18.20 7.94
N GLU A 330 -9.69 18.67 6.80
CA GLU A 330 -9.93 20.10 6.57
C GLU A 330 -10.99 20.66 7.53
N VAL A 331 -12.06 19.91 7.84
CA VAL A 331 -13.08 20.33 8.81
C VAL A 331 -12.49 20.49 10.22
N ILE A 332 -11.66 19.52 10.65
CA ILE A 332 -10.96 19.60 11.94
C ILE A 332 -9.98 20.77 11.94
N LEU A 333 -9.20 20.93 10.87
CA LEU A 333 -8.25 22.03 10.73
C LEU A 333 -8.94 23.39 10.78
N GLN A 334 -10.09 23.56 10.13
CA GLN A 334 -10.87 24.81 10.19
C GLN A 334 -11.27 25.15 11.62
N SER A 335 -11.62 24.14 12.43
CA SER A 335 -11.93 24.33 13.85
C SER A 335 -10.70 24.83 14.63
N PHE A 336 -9.50 24.29 14.34
CA PHE A 336 -8.24 24.77 14.92
C PHE A 336 -7.81 26.15 14.39
N GLU A 337 -8.01 26.44 13.10
CA GLU A 337 -7.72 27.76 12.51
C GLU A 337 -8.63 28.84 13.15
N ALA A 338 -9.92 28.53 13.34
CA ALA A 338 -10.85 29.40 14.04
C ALA A 338 -10.43 29.61 15.51
N ALA A 339 -10.21 28.53 16.26
CA ALA A 339 -9.79 28.60 17.66
C ALA A 339 -8.47 29.38 17.83
N SER A 340 -7.51 29.20 16.94
CA SER A 340 -6.25 29.95 16.93
C SER A 340 -6.45 31.43 16.64
N THR A 341 -7.35 31.78 15.72
CA THR A 341 -7.66 33.18 15.37
C THR A 341 -8.31 33.90 16.54
N HIS A 342 -9.34 33.30 17.17
CA HIS A 342 -9.99 33.87 18.35
C HIS A 342 -9.03 34.00 19.54
N ALA A 343 -8.17 33.00 19.77
CA ALA A 343 -7.13 33.07 20.80
C ALA A 343 -6.14 34.22 20.55
N HIS A 344 -5.75 34.47 19.29
CA HIS A 344 -4.91 35.61 18.93
C HIS A 344 -5.61 36.97 19.12
N GLN A 345 -6.93 37.01 18.93
CA GLN A 345 -7.77 38.20 19.11
C GLN A 345 -8.18 38.42 20.56
N HIS A 346 -7.84 37.51 21.48
CA HIS A 346 -8.25 37.53 22.89
C HIS A 346 -9.77 37.53 23.07
N GLU A 347 -10.48 36.86 22.16
CA GLU A 347 -11.93 36.74 22.22
C GLU A 347 -12.32 35.57 23.13
N SER A 348 -13.11 35.87 24.16
CA SER A 348 -13.60 34.85 25.09
C SER A 348 -14.62 33.94 24.43
N VAL A 349 -14.54 32.66 24.75
CA VAL A 349 -15.58 31.66 24.44
C VAL A 349 -16.81 31.87 25.33
N ASP A 350 -16.62 32.47 26.51
CA ASP A 350 -17.69 32.81 27.47
C ASP A 350 -17.73 34.33 27.69
N PRO A 351 -18.79 35.04 27.24
CA PRO A 351 -18.91 36.49 27.41
C PRO A 351 -19.05 36.91 28.88
N SER A 352 -19.27 35.98 29.82
CA SER A 352 -19.29 36.24 31.27
C SER A 352 -17.91 36.15 31.94
N VAL A 353 -16.91 35.61 31.25
CA VAL A 353 -15.52 35.54 31.70
C VAL A 353 -14.71 36.60 30.95
N ASP A 354 -14.43 37.72 31.61
CA ASP A 354 -13.54 38.75 31.08
C ASP A 354 -12.13 38.18 30.88
N TRP A 355 -11.69 38.06 29.63
CA TRP A 355 -10.26 38.09 29.33
C TRP A 355 -9.76 39.50 29.67
N ALA A 356 -8.55 39.63 30.22
CA ALA A 356 -7.96 40.91 30.59
C ALA A 356 -8.05 41.94 29.43
N HIS A 357 -9.12 42.72 29.48
CA HIS A 357 -9.66 43.78 28.62
C HIS A 357 -9.35 43.76 27.11
N ALA A 358 -10.38 43.41 26.31
CA ALA A 358 -10.84 44.27 25.21
C ALA A 358 -12.34 44.07 24.93
N ARG A 359 -13.08 45.16 25.04
CA ARG A 359 -14.54 45.29 24.97
C ARG A 359 -15.02 45.32 23.51
N ARG A 360 -15.93 44.40 23.11
CA ARG A 360 -17.10 44.66 22.22
C ARG A 360 -17.99 43.43 21.99
N ASN A 361 -19.29 43.69 22.14
CA ASN A 361 -20.54 43.12 21.58
C ASN A 361 -20.70 41.60 21.43
N ALA A 362 -21.71 41.10 22.16
CA ALA A 362 -22.03 39.70 22.45
C ALA A 362 -23.04 39.07 21.47
N GLU A 363 -22.77 39.07 20.16
CA GLU A 363 -23.59 38.32 19.20
C GLU A 363 -22.84 37.27 18.35
N ASP A 364 -21.51 37.14 18.47
CA ASP A 364 -20.73 36.32 17.53
C ASP A 364 -20.37 34.88 17.99
N VAL A 365 -20.67 34.48 19.24
CA VAL A 365 -20.26 33.15 19.75
C VAL A 365 -21.14 32.00 19.22
N CYS A 366 -22.38 32.28 18.78
CA CYS A 366 -23.21 31.31 18.08
C CYS A 366 -23.02 31.32 16.55
N VAL A 367 -22.12 32.16 16.01
CA VAL A 367 -21.88 32.32 14.56
C VAL A 367 -20.70 31.49 14.06
N LEU A 368 -20.16 30.57 14.88
CA LEU A 368 -19.19 29.56 14.43
C LEU A 368 -19.72 28.70 13.25
N GLU A 369 -21.04 28.71 13.01
CA GLU A 369 -21.66 27.99 11.88
C GLU A 369 -22.17 28.86 10.71
N ARG A 370 -22.14 30.20 10.76
CA ARG A 370 -22.71 31.04 9.67
C ARG A 370 -21.83 32.12 9.05
N GLY A 371 -20.64 32.38 9.60
CA GLY A 371 -19.73 33.41 9.07
C GLY A 371 -18.80 32.90 7.95
N GLY A 372 -19.17 33.10 6.68
CA GLY A 372 -18.21 33.31 5.59
C GLY A 372 -17.28 32.14 5.25
N GLY A 373 -17.85 30.96 5.00
CA GLY A 373 -17.11 29.79 4.56
C GLY A 373 -16.18 30.13 3.38
N ARG A 374 -14.86 29.96 3.58
CA ARG A 374 -13.97 29.67 2.45
C ARG A 374 -14.62 28.51 1.74
N VAL A 375 -15.15 28.77 0.54
CA VAL A 375 -15.80 27.77 -0.31
C VAL A 375 -14.93 26.53 -0.30
N GLN A 376 -15.38 25.50 0.43
CA GLN A 376 -14.63 24.28 0.60
C GLN A 376 -14.46 23.74 -0.80
N GLY A 377 -13.21 23.75 -1.30
CA GLY A 377 -12.92 23.21 -2.61
C GLY A 377 -13.45 21.79 -2.64
N ARG A 378 -14.23 21.44 -3.67
CA ARG A 378 -14.94 20.16 -3.81
C ARG A 378 -14.08 18.92 -3.44
N TRP A 379 -12.76 19.04 -3.60
CA TRP A 379 -11.78 17.98 -3.48
C TRP A 379 -10.83 18.13 -2.27
N GLY A 380 -10.81 19.28 -1.57
CA GLY A 380 -9.81 19.59 -0.53
C GLY A 380 -8.51 20.20 -1.09
N GLN A 381 -7.78 20.97 -0.27
CA GLN A 381 -6.64 21.75 -0.77
C GLN A 381 -5.44 20.84 -1.12
N ASN A 382 -4.84 21.05 -2.31
CA ASN A 382 -3.67 20.33 -2.81
C ASN A 382 -3.81 18.80 -2.92
N VAL A 383 -5.04 18.25 -2.85
CA VAL A 383 -5.24 16.79 -3.00
C VAL A 383 -4.78 16.28 -4.36
N ILE A 384 -5.06 17.02 -5.43
CA ILE A 384 -4.73 16.62 -6.80
C ILE A 384 -3.22 16.53 -6.98
N LEU A 385 -2.46 17.49 -6.44
CA LEU A 385 -1.00 17.45 -6.50
C LEU A 385 -0.45 16.19 -5.81
N ARG A 386 -0.96 15.85 -4.61
CA ARG A 386 -0.54 14.63 -3.91
C ARG A 386 -0.89 13.36 -4.70
N VAL A 387 -2.08 13.32 -5.31
CA VAL A 387 -2.49 12.22 -6.19
C VAL A 387 -1.55 12.12 -7.40
N ILE A 388 -1.26 13.21 -8.09
CA ILE A 388 -0.35 13.21 -9.26
C ILE A 388 1.07 12.77 -8.87
N THR A 389 1.64 13.33 -7.80
CA THR A 389 2.99 12.99 -7.35
C THR A 389 3.09 11.53 -6.90
N SER A 390 2.12 11.03 -6.13
CA SER A 390 2.09 9.60 -5.74
C SER A 390 1.88 8.67 -6.94
N SER A 391 1.10 9.10 -7.94
CA SER A 391 0.90 8.35 -9.19
C SER A 391 2.20 8.26 -10.00
N PHE A 392 2.91 9.37 -10.14
CA PHE A 392 4.20 9.41 -10.82
C PHE A 392 5.22 8.47 -10.16
N LEU A 393 5.37 8.55 -8.83
CA LEU A 393 6.28 7.69 -8.08
C LEU A 393 5.87 6.20 -8.17
N GLY A 394 4.56 5.92 -8.14
CA GLY A 394 4.06 4.56 -8.29
C GLY A 394 4.29 3.96 -9.67
N LEU A 395 4.08 4.74 -10.73
CA LEU A 395 4.39 4.33 -12.10
C LEU A 395 5.89 4.21 -12.32
N PHE A 396 6.69 5.14 -11.79
CA PHE A 396 8.15 5.10 -11.86
C PHE A 396 8.70 3.81 -11.24
N LEU A 397 8.22 3.41 -10.06
CA LEU A 397 8.64 2.16 -9.43
C LEU A 397 8.23 0.93 -10.26
N GLN A 398 6.97 0.85 -10.68
CA GLN A 398 6.45 -0.31 -11.42
C GLN A 398 7.12 -0.46 -12.77
N TRP A 399 7.16 0.60 -13.58
CA TRP A 399 7.75 0.55 -14.92
C TRP A 399 9.27 0.56 -14.89
N GLY A 400 9.91 1.12 -13.86
CA GLY A 400 11.37 1.03 -13.72
C GLY A 400 11.84 -0.40 -13.48
N THR A 401 11.14 -1.16 -12.62
CA THR A 401 11.46 -2.56 -12.30
C THR A 401 10.93 -3.56 -13.32
N THR A 402 9.66 -3.45 -13.71
CA THR A 402 9.07 -4.33 -14.74
C THR A 402 9.63 -4.03 -16.13
N GLY A 403 9.87 -2.75 -16.44
CA GLY A 403 10.52 -2.35 -17.70
C GLY A 403 11.95 -2.86 -17.81
N ALA A 404 12.68 -2.95 -16.70
CA ALA A 404 13.96 -3.64 -16.65
C ALA A 404 13.81 -5.13 -17.01
N ALA A 405 12.86 -5.85 -16.40
CA ALA A 405 12.60 -7.25 -16.74
C ALA A 405 12.19 -7.44 -18.23
N ILE A 406 11.36 -6.54 -18.76
CA ILE A 406 10.98 -6.52 -20.18
C ILE A 406 12.21 -6.29 -21.06
N SER A 407 13.06 -5.30 -20.73
CA SER A 407 14.27 -4.99 -21.49
C SER A 407 15.23 -6.17 -21.54
N ILE A 408 15.46 -6.83 -20.39
CA ILE A 408 16.30 -8.04 -20.33
C ILE A 408 15.71 -9.12 -21.23
N ALA A 409 14.43 -9.47 -21.05
CA ALA A 409 13.77 -10.54 -21.79
C ALA A 409 13.61 -10.24 -23.30
N TYR A 410 13.42 -8.98 -23.68
CA TYR A 410 13.30 -8.54 -25.07
C TYR A 410 14.61 -8.68 -25.85
N ASN A 411 15.73 -8.51 -25.16
CA ASN A 411 17.08 -8.58 -25.72
C ASN A 411 17.74 -9.96 -25.51
N THR A 412 16.96 -11.00 -25.21
CA THR A 412 17.41 -12.41 -25.21
C THR A 412 17.62 -12.90 -26.66
N PRO A 413 18.23 -14.08 -26.91
CA PRO A 413 18.86 -14.43 -28.20
C PRO A 413 18.01 -14.13 -29.45
N THR A 414 16.69 -14.29 -29.34
CA THR A 414 15.72 -13.83 -30.32
C THR A 414 15.19 -12.46 -29.93
N THR A 415 15.75 -11.40 -30.50
CA THR A 415 15.31 -10.03 -30.20
C THR A 415 13.83 -9.84 -30.49
N GLY A 416 13.09 -9.15 -29.62
CA GLY A 416 11.67 -8.85 -29.84
C GLY A 416 10.74 -9.26 -28.69
N LEU A 417 9.44 -9.04 -28.90
CA LEU A 417 8.43 -9.49 -27.96
C LEU A 417 8.25 -11.02 -28.08
N SER A 418 8.70 -11.73 -27.05
CA SER A 418 8.55 -13.17 -26.86
C SER A 418 7.42 -13.44 -25.86
N CYS A 419 7.13 -14.71 -25.58
CA CYS A 419 6.13 -15.04 -24.56
C CYS A 419 6.58 -14.61 -23.16
N VAL A 420 7.89 -14.59 -22.88
CA VAL A 420 8.44 -14.09 -21.61
C VAL A 420 8.24 -12.58 -21.50
N SER A 421 8.81 -11.80 -22.44
CA SER A 421 8.73 -10.33 -22.41
C SER A 421 7.29 -9.82 -22.59
N GLY A 422 6.48 -10.52 -23.39
CA GLY A 422 5.05 -10.26 -23.53
C GLY A 422 4.26 -10.52 -22.24
N SER A 423 4.61 -11.55 -21.46
CA SER A 423 3.96 -11.81 -20.17
C SER A 423 4.26 -10.74 -19.13
N TYR A 424 5.50 -10.24 -19.09
CA TYR A 424 5.87 -9.10 -18.25
C TYR A 424 5.19 -7.79 -18.69
N LEU A 425 5.09 -7.56 -20.01
CA LEU A 425 4.36 -6.42 -20.53
C LEU A 425 2.87 -6.48 -20.15
N LEU A 426 2.25 -7.65 -20.29
CA LEU A 426 0.86 -7.85 -19.87
C LEU A 426 0.71 -7.57 -18.37
N PHE A 427 1.62 -8.06 -17.54
CA PHE A 427 1.64 -7.78 -16.10
C PHE A 427 1.73 -6.26 -15.79
N ALA A 428 2.61 -5.53 -16.49
CA ALA A 428 2.77 -4.08 -16.32
C ALA A 428 1.49 -3.31 -16.70
N VAL A 429 0.88 -3.67 -17.83
CA VAL A 429 -0.33 -3.03 -18.36
C VAL A 429 -1.52 -3.31 -17.44
N LEU A 430 -1.74 -4.56 -17.03
CA LEU A 430 -2.84 -4.91 -16.13
C LEU A 430 -2.69 -4.27 -14.74
N SER A 431 -1.46 -4.20 -14.19
CA SER A 431 -1.19 -3.47 -12.95
C SER A 431 -1.61 -2.00 -13.06
N THR A 432 -1.23 -1.35 -14.16
CA THR A 432 -1.55 0.06 -14.42
C THR A 432 -3.06 0.25 -14.62
N ALA A 433 -3.70 -0.63 -15.39
CA ALA A 433 -5.15 -0.59 -15.65
C ALA A 433 -5.97 -0.76 -14.36
N ALA A 434 -5.59 -1.70 -13.49
CA ALA A 434 -6.23 -1.88 -12.19
C ALA A 434 -6.12 -0.61 -11.34
N TRP A 435 -4.93 -0.01 -11.24
CA TRP A 435 -4.74 1.25 -10.51
C TRP A 435 -5.57 2.40 -11.08
N VAL A 436 -5.58 2.60 -12.41
CA VAL A 436 -6.41 3.63 -13.06
C VAL A 436 -7.89 3.42 -12.75
N ALA A 437 -8.40 2.19 -12.89
CA ALA A 437 -9.80 1.89 -12.64
C ALA A 437 -10.18 2.17 -11.17
N LEU A 438 -9.34 1.79 -10.22
CA LEU A 438 -9.57 1.98 -8.79
C LEU A 438 -9.50 3.47 -8.41
N LEU A 439 -8.51 4.22 -8.89
CA LEU A 439 -8.42 5.66 -8.65
C LEU A 439 -9.58 6.42 -9.30
N ALA A 440 -9.96 6.08 -10.53
CA ALA A 440 -11.13 6.67 -11.19
C ALA A 440 -12.42 6.37 -10.42
N SER A 441 -12.54 5.16 -9.85
CA SER A 441 -13.68 4.79 -9.01
C SER A 441 -13.79 5.68 -7.77
N SER A 442 -12.68 6.03 -7.11
CA SER A 442 -12.72 6.88 -5.92
C SER A 442 -13.01 8.33 -6.24
N VAL A 443 -12.51 8.84 -7.38
CA VAL A 443 -12.86 10.18 -7.90
C VAL A 443 -14.37 10.27 -8.16
N LEU A 444 -14.94 9.30 -8.88
CA LEU A 444 -16.37 9.28 -9.18
C LEU A 444 -17.23 9.05 -7.94
N GLY A 445 -16.78 8.20 -7.02
CA GLY A 445 -17.47 7.96 -5.76
C GLY A 445 -17.51 9.20 -4.89
N HIS A 446 -16.40 9.92 -4.80
CA HIS A 446 -16.32 11.21 -4.11
C HIS A 446 -17.23 12.26 -4.76
N TYR A 447 -17.23 12.36 -6.08
CA TYR A 447 -18.13 13.22 -6.84
C TYR A 447 -19.60 12.93 -6.49
N ALA A 448 -19.99 11.65 -6.50
CA ALA A 448 -21.37 11.24 -6.23
C ALA A 448 -21.78 11.55 -4.78
N VAL A 449 -20.93 11.29 -3.79
CA VAL A 449 -21.22 11.57 -2.37
C VAL A 449 -21.31 13.07 -2.10
N THR A 450 -20.37 13.86 -2.63
CA THR A 450 -20.34 15.31 -2.40
C THR A 450 -21.50 16.04 -3.06
N GLU A 451 -21.83 15.67 -4.29
CA GLU A 451 -22.95 16.29 -5.02
C GLU A 451 -24.30 15.87 -4.43
N SER A 452 -24.44 14.61 -4.01
CA SER A 452 -25.66 14.14 -3.33
C SER A 452 -25.94 14.94 -2.06
N ARG A 453 -24.92 15.25 -1.25
CA ARG A 453 -25.07 16.09 -0.04
C ARG A 453 -25.50 17.51 -0.38
N ARG A 454 -24.96 18.11 -1.45
CA ARG A 454 -25.38 19.44 -1.92
C ARG A 454 -26.83 19.42 -2.39
N LEU A 455 -27.21 18.45 -3.21
CA LEU A 455 -28.55 18.34 -3.79
C LEU A 455 -29.62 17.96 -2.76
N ALA A 456 -29.28 17.17 -1.73
CA ALA A 456 -30.21 16.78 -0.66
C ALA A 456 -30.86 17.98 0.05
N SER A 457 -30.22 19.15 0.02
CA SER A 457 -30.79 20.39 0.56
C SER A 457 -31.87 21.02 -0.34
N HIS A 458 -32.02 20.62 -1.61
CA HIS A 458 -32.88 21.30 -2.58
C HIS A 458 -33.71 20.40 -3.53
N THR A 459 -33.38 19.13 -3.82
CA THR A 459 -34.21 18.16 -4.60
C THR A 459 -33.53 16.77 -4.73
N GLY A 460 -34.26 15.74 -5.21
CA GLY A 460 -33.76 14.35 -5.37
C GLY A 460 -32.54 14.16 -6.29
N PRO A 461 -31.94 12.96 -6.33
CA PRO A 461 -30.67 12.71 -7.01
C PRO A 461 -30.76 12.91 -8.53
N THR A 462 -29.84 13.70 -9.07
CA THR A 462 -29.77 13.99 -10.52
C THR A 462 -29.17 12.82 -11.30
N TRP A 463 -29.52 12.72 -12.59
CA TRP A 463 -28.99 11.68 -13.49
C TRP A 463 -27.45 11.55 -13.49
N PRO A 464 -26.67 12.65 -13.54
CA PRO A 464 -25.21 12.57 -13.48
C PRO A 464 -24.67 11.94 -12.19
N VAL A 465 -25.32 12.18 -11.06
CA VAL A 465 -24.93 11.63 -9.75
C VAL A 465 -25.19 10.12 -9.70
N THR A 466 -26.34 9.69 -10.19
CA THR A 466 -26.68 8.26 -10.29
C THR A 466 -25.72 7.52 -11.24
N MET A 467 -25.39 8.12 -12.39
CA MET A 467 -24.41 7.56 -13.32
C MET A 467 -23.02 7.47 -12.68
N ALA A 468 -22.54 8.54 -12.02
CA ALA A 468 -21.24 8.54 -11.37
C ALA A 468 -21.15 7.47 -10.27
N ARG A 469 -22.23 7.29 -9.50
CA ARG A 469 -22.34 6.22 -8.49
C ARG A 469 -22.26 4.83 -9.13
N ALA A 470 -23.04 4.57 -10.17
CA ALA A 470 -23.02 3.28 -10.86
C ALA A 470 -21.64 2.99 -11.49
N LEU A 471 -21.06 3.97 -12.20
CA LEU A 471 -19.76 3.84 -12.85
C LEU A 471 -18.63 3.65 -11.82
N SER A 472 -18.69 4.32 -10.67
CA SER A 472 -17.75 4.12 -9.56
C SER A 472 -17.76 2.68 -9.07
N ILE A 473 -18.96 2.11 -8.83
CA ILE A 473 -19.09 0.71 -8.37
C ILE A 473 -18.56 -0.26 -9.43
N LEU A 474 -18.90 -0.04 -10.71
CA LEU A 474 -18.44 -0.89 -11.81
C LEU A 474 -16.91 -0.85 -11.97
N LEU A 475 -16.31 0.34 -12.02
CA LEU A 475 -14.86 0.50 -12.15
C LEU A 475 -14.11 -0.10 -10.97
N ARG A 476 -14.65 0.00 -9.75
CA ARG A 476 -14.05 -0.62 -8.57
C ARG A 476 -14.03 -2.14 -8.69
N ARG A 477 -15.19 -2.76 -8.98
CA ARG A 477 -15.29 -4.21 -9.16
C ARG A 477 -14.39 -4.70 -10.29
N PHE A 478 -14.37 -3.97 -11.41
CA PHE A 478 -13.50 -4.27 -12.55
C PHE A 478 -12.01 -4.15 -12.17
N GLY A 479 -11.60 -3.06 -11.51
CA GLY A 479 -10.21 -2.83 -11.12
C GLY A 479 -9.70 -3.91 -10.15
N LYS A 480 -10.51 -4.32 -9.17
CA LYS A 480 -10.20 -5.43 -8.27
C LYS A 480 -10.08 -6.75 -9.02
N PHE A 481 -11.02 -7.04 -9.92
CA PHE A 481 -11.00 -8.24 -10.74
C PHE A 481 -9.73 -8.32 -11.60
N VAL A 482 -9.36 -7.22 -12.27
CA VAL A 482 -8.13 -7.11 -13.06
C VAL A 482 -6.90 -7.34 -12.18
N ALA A 483 -6.84 -6.75 -10.99
CA ALA A 483 -5.73 -6.96 -10.06
C ALA A 483 -5.64 -8.43 -9.62
N VAL A 484 -6.74 -9.07 -9.24
CA VAL A 484 -6.75 -10.50 -8.86
C VAL A 484 -6.27 -11.38 -10.03
N LEU A 485 -6.78 -11.15 -11.24
CA LEU A 485 -6.31 -11.87 -12.43
C LEU A 485 -4.81 -11.63 -12.67
N ASN A 486 -4.33 -10.40 -12.49
CA ASN A 486 -2.92 -10.08 -12.70
C ASN A 486 -2.01 -10.69 -11.62
N ALA A 487 -2.50 -10.84 -10.40
CA ALA A 487 -1.80 -11.56 -9.32
C ALA A 487 -1.67 -13.06 -9.64
N VAL A 488 -2.74 -13.67 -10.18
CA VAL A 488 -2.69 -15.06 -10.67
C VAL A 488 -1.73 -15.17 -11.85
N TRP A 489 -1.79 -14.20 -12.77
CA TRP A 489 -0.92 -14.15 -13.95
C TRP A 489 0.57 -14.04 -13.60
N SER A 490 0.92 -13.26 -12.58
CA SER A 490 2.34 -13.11 -12.17
C SER A 490 2.91 -14.42 -11.62
N VAL A 491 2.14 -15.13 -10.78
CA VAL A 491 2.52 -16.46 -10.27
C VAL A 491 2.54 -17.50 -11.40
N ALA A 492 1.52 -17.51 -12.27
CA ALA A 492 1.46 -18.40 -13.41
C ALA A 492 2.66 -18.19 -14.36
N THR A 493 3.05 -16.94 -14.60
CA THR A 493 4.23 -16.58 -15.40
C THR A 493 5.49 -17.19 -14.82
N CYS A 494 5.67 -17.15 -13.49
CA CYS A 494 6.79 -17.81 -12.83
C CYS A 494 6.78 -19.33 -13.06
N LEU A 495 5.62 -19.98 -12.89
CA LEU A 495 5.48 -21.43 -13.06
C LEU A 495 5.75 -21.87 -14.51
N LEU A 496 5.20 -21.12 -15.48
CA LEU A 496 5.40 -21.39 -16.92
C LEU A 496 6.86 -21.21 -17.33
N GLN A 497 7.53 -20.17 -16.82
CA GLN A 497 8.94 -19.91 -17.11
C GLN A 497 9.85 -20.98 -16.50
N PHE A 498 9.70 -21.26 -15.21
CA PHE A 498 10.54 -22.26 -14.54
C PHE A 498 10.26 -23.68 -15.01
N GLY A 499 9.02 -23.96 -15.43
CA GLY A 499 8.62 -25.21 -16.06
C GLY A 499 9.09 -25.36 -17.51
N GLN A 500 9.83 -24.38 -18.04
CA GLN A 500 10.36 -24.36 -19.42
C GLN A 500 9.26 -24.38 -20.50
N PHE A 501 8.04 -23.96 -20.13
CA PHE A 501 6.92 -23.85 -21.07
C PHE A 501 7.18 -22.72 -22.09
N TYR A 502 7.72 -21.59 -21.64
CA TYR A 502 8.03 -20.47 -22.53
C TYR A 502 9.11 -20.78 -23.57
N ASN A 503 10.02 -21.72 -23.28
CA ASN A 503 11.03 -22.18 -24.24
C ASN A 503 10.44 -22.92 -25.45
N ARG A 504 9.13 -23.12 -25.49
CA ARG A 504 8.40 -23.72 -26.63
C ARG A 504 7.34 -22.82 -27.21
N CYS A 505 7.03 -21.73 -26.52
CA CYS A 505 6.10 -20.75 -27.03
C CYS A 505 6.71 -20.17 -28.31
N TYR A 506 6.05 -20.43 -29.44
CA TYR A 506 6.54 -20.09 -30.77
C TYR A 506 7.99 -20.52 -31.05
N CYS A 507 8.38 -21.77 -30.75
CA CYS A 507 9.76 -22.25 -31.00
C CYS A 507 10.86 -21.42 -30.29
N ASN A 508 10.53 -20.80 -29.13
CA ASN A 508 11.40 -19.85 -28.45
C ASN A 508 11.77 -18.63 -29.32
N SER A 509 10.90 -18.25 -30.27
CA SER A 509 11.08 -17.09 -31.11
C SER A 509 10.14 -15.95 -30.73
N SER A 510 10.52 -14.74 -31.14
CA SER A 510 9.79 -13.51 -30.83
C SER A 510 8.67 -13.20 -31.84
N VAL A 511 7.80 -14.18 -32.13
CA VAL A 511 6.68 -14.06 -33.10
C VAL A 511 5.74 -12.90 -32.75
N ILE A 512 5.48 -12.67 -31.47
CA ILE A 512 4.53 -11.64 -31.04
C ILE A 512 5.00 -10.25 -31.51
N GLY A 513 6.30 -9.96 -31.41
CA GLY A 513 6.87 -8.69 -31.89
C GLY A 513 7.23 -8.69 -33.37
N ARG A 514 7.81 -9.77 -33.88
CA ARG A 514 8.47 -9.82 -35.20
C ARG A 514 7.60 -10.39 -36.33
N ARG A 515 6.48 -11.04 -36.00
CA ARG A 515 5.55 -11.68 -36.96
C ARG A 515 6.32 -12.59 -37.94
N SER A 516 6.22 -12.34 -39.24
CA SER A 516 6.87 -13.14 -40.30
C SER A 516 8.40 -13.09 -40.28
N SER A 517 9.01 -12.10 -39.62
CA SER A 517 10.47 -11.99 -39.47
C SER A 517 11.01 -12.66 -38.20
N ALA A 518 10.20 -13.52 -37.57
CA ALA A 518 10.61 -14.25 -36.37
C ALA A 518 11.59 -15.38 -36.73
N TYR A 519 12.59 -15.52 -35.86
CA TYR A 519 13.68 -16.47 -36.02
C TYR A 519 14.01 -17.11 -34.68
N VAL A 520 14.66 -18.26 -34.74
CA VAL A 520 15.17 -19.03 -33.61
C VAL A 520 16.69 -18.98 -33.66
N ALA A 521 17.33 -18.61 -32.56
CA ALA A 521 18.79 -18.59 -32.50
C ALA A 521 19.35 -20.03 -32.54
N ALA A 522 20.27 -20.27 -33.47
CA ALA A 522 20.98 -21.54 -33.66
C ALA A 522 22.43 -21.45 -33.15
N LYS A 523 23.08 -20.30 -33.39
CA LYS A 523 24.44 -20.01 -32.98
C LYS A 523 24.49 -18.57 -32.49
N LEU A 524 25.06 -18.35 -31.31
CA LEU A 524 25.25 -17.01 -30.77
C LEU A 524 26.67 -16.50 -31.07
N PRO A 525 26.85 -15.55 -31.99
CA PRO A 525 28.15 -14.92 -32.20
C PRO A 525 28.59 -14.13 -30.95
N PRO A 526 29.92 -13.98 -30.70
CA PRO A 526 30.42 -13.29 -29.51
C PRO A 526 29.92 -11.84 -29.37
N ALA A 527 29.66 -11.16 -30.50
CA ALA A 527 29.08 -9.82 -30.49
C ALA A 527 27.66 -9.79 -29.91
N GLN A 528 26.83 -10.78 -30.26
CA GLN A 528 25.47 -10.91 -29.74
C GLN A 528 25.47 -11.27 -28.25
N VAL A 529 26.37 -12.15 -27.81
CA VAL A 529 26.53 -12.47 -26.37
C VAL A 529 26.89 -11.21 -25.58
N ARG A 530 27.84 -10.40 -26.08
CA ARG A 530 28.17 -9.11 -25.44
C ARG A 530 26.96 -8.17 -25.37
N PHE A 531 26.20 -8.08 -26.45
CA PHE A 531 24.97 -7.27 -26.46
C PHE A 531 23.96 -7.73 -25.40
N MET A 532 23.72 -9.04 -25.29
CA MET A 532 22.84 -9.62 -24.28
C MET A 532 23.33 -9.32 -22.85
N VAL A 533 24.64 -9.44 -22.60
CA VAL A 533 25.26 -9.11 -21.31
C VAL A 533 25.05 -7.63 -20.98
N HIS A 534 25.26 -6.72 -21.93
CA HIS A 534 25.02 -5.29 -21.72
C HIS A 534 23.54 -4.98 -21.46
N ALA A 535 22.62 -5.63 -22.18
CA ALA A 535 21.18 -5.49 -21.93
C ALA A 535 20.79 -6.01 -20.54
N TRP A 536 21.39 -7.11 -20.10
CA TRP A 536 21.19 -7.65 -18.76
C TRP A 536 21.71 -6.70 -17.68
N ILE A 537 22.96 -6.22 -17.80
CA ILE A 537 23.58 -5.29 -16.85
C ILE A 537 22.78 -4.00 -16.75
N SER A 538 22.36 -3.44 -17.88
CA SER A 538 21.55 -2.21 -17.91
C SER A 538 20.18 -2.41 -17.27
N GLY A 539 19.49 -3.51 -17.58
CA GLY A 539 18.21 -3.84 -16.95
C GLY A 539 18.33 -4.06 -15.44
N ALA A 540 19.30 -4.87 -14.99
CA ALA A 540 19.53 -5.10 -13.57
C ALA A 540 19.87 -3.79 -12.83
N SER A 541 20.74 -2.97 -13.42
CA SER A 541 21.12 -1.66 -12.87
C SER A 541 19.92 -0.72 -12.81
N GLN A 542 19.06 -0.71 -13.83
CA GLN A 542 17.83 0.08 -13.86
C GLN A 542 16.89 -0.32 -12.72
N ALA A 543 16.62 -1.62 -12.53
CA ALA A 543 15.72 -2.10 -11.48
C ALA A 543 16.23 -1.69 -10.08
N VAL A 544 17.52 -1.90 -9.82
CA VAL A 544 18.17 -1.54 -8.55
C VAL A 544 18.15 -0.02 -8.34
N PHE A 545 18.51 0.76 -9.36
CA PHE A 545 18.50 2.22 -9.30
C PHE A 545 17.10 2.76 -9.00
N THR A 546 16.07 2.28 -9.70
CA THR A 546 14.67 2.66 -9.46
C THR A 546 14.28 2.36 -8.02
N ALA A 547 14.61 1.18 -7.49
CA ALA A 547 14.30 0.83 -6.11
C ALA A 547 15.02 1.72 -5.09
N ILE A 548 16.30 2.01 -5.31
CA ILE A 548 17.08 2.91 -4.44
C ILE A 548 16.48 4.32 -4.43
N VAL A 549 16.17 4.89 -5.59
CA VAL A 549 15.54 6.22 -5.68
C VAL A 549 14.20 6.23 -4.95
N CYS A 550 13.38 5.21 -5.17
CA CYS A 550 12.08 5.05 -4.52
C CYS A 550 12.18 4.93 -3.00
N LEU A 551 13.17 4.19 -2.50
CA LEU A 551 13.49 4.07 -1.07
C LEU A 551 14.03 5.38 -0.48
N ALA A 552 14.91 6.07 -1.21
CA ALA A 552 15.46 7.35 -0.79
C ALA A 552 14.35 8.38 -0.59
N VAL A 553 13.36 8.42 -1.49
CA VAL A 553 12.14 9.23 -1.30
C VAL A 553 11.41 8.87 -0.01
N VAL A 554 11.25 7.58 0.32
CA VAL A 554 10.62 7.20 1.58
C VAL A 554 11.44 7.67 2.78
N VAL A 555 12.74 7.41 2.81
CA VAL A 555 13.62 7.76 3.93
C VAL A 555 13.67 9.26 4.16
N VAL A 556 13.75 10.06 3.10
CA VAL A 556 13.83 11.52 3.19
C VAL A 556 12.49 12.14 3.60
N TYR A 557 11.37 11.56 3.17
CA TYR A 557 10.05 12.19 3.35
C TYR A 557 9.21 11.58 4.49
N ARG A 558 9.61 10.46 5.11
CA ARG A 558 8.81 9.75 6.15
C ARG A 558 8.49 10.57 7.40
N ASN A 559 9.38 11.49 7.79
CA ASN A 559 9.25 12.26 9.04
C ASN A 559 8.74 13.66 8.71
N PRO A 560 7.45 13.96 8.87
CA PRO A 560 6.97 15.32 8.68
C PRO A 560 7.45 16.22 9.81
N THR A 561 7.81 17.46 9.49
CA THR A 561 8.12 18.50 10.48
C THR A 561 6.85 18.86 11.24
N LEU A 562 6.74 18.42 12.50
CA LEU A 562 5.56 18.64 13.33
C LEU A 562 5.42 20.13 13.69
N PRO A 563 4.18 20.63 13.86
CA PRO A 563 3.95 22.00 14.27
C PRO A 563 4.49 22.23 15.69
N MET A 564 4.94 23.46 15.95
CA MET A 564 5.32 23.89 17.30
C MET A 564 4.08 23.89 18.19
N GLU A 565 4.25 23.50 19.45
CA GLU A 565 3.15 23.54 20.40
C GLU A 565 2.90 25.00 20.80
N GLY A 566 1.66 25.45 20.65
CA GLY A 566 1.27 26.79 21.02
C GLY A 566 1.31 26.95 22.54
N GLY A 567 2.38 27.58 23.05
CA GLY A 567 2.52 27.94 24.44
C GLY A 567 1.78 29.24 24.74
N LEU A 568 0.46 29.18 24.88
CA LEU A 568 -0.25 30.17 25.70
C LEU A 568 -0.22 29.64 27.13
N ALA A 569 0.72 30.18 27.89
CA ALA A 569 0.87 30.16 29.35
C ALA A 569 0.16 29.01 30.10
N ARG A 570 0.90 27.91 30.32
CA ARG A 570 0.65 27.00 31.46
C ARG A 570 0.80 27.71 32.82
N GLN A 571 1.12 29.01 32.85
CA GLN A 571 1.39 29.78 34.06
C GLN A 571 0.21 30.63 34.55
N GLU A 572 -0.90 30.73 33.80
CA GLU A 572 -2.12 31.43 34.27
C GLU A 572 -3.28 30.48 34.59
N VAL A 573 -3.19 29.20 34.22
CA VAL A 573 -4.24 28.20 34.51
C VAL A 573 -4.27 27.79 36.00
N GLU A 574 -3.19 28.02 36.77
CA GLU A 574 -3.24 27.87 38.24
C GLU A 574 -4.02 29.00 38.92
N LEU A 575 -4.17 30.17 38.29
CA LEU A 575 -4.87 31.33 38.87
C LEU A 575 -6.37 31.38 38.55
N CYS A 576 -6.86 30.52 37.65
CA CYS A 576 -8.29 30.31 37.42
C CYS A 576 -8.86 29.12 38.20
N SER A 577 -8.24 28.77 39.33
CA SER A 577 -8.82 27.90 40.36
C SER A 577 -9.64 28.71 41.37
N VAL A 578 -10.45 29.67 40.91
CA VAL A 578 -11.35 30.45 41.79
C VAL A 578 -12.76 29.87 41.71
N HIS A 579 -13.09 29.10 42.76
CA HIS A 579 -14.40 29.00 43.39
C HIS A 579 -15.64 29.19 42.48
N CYS A 580 -16.28 28.10 42.08
CA CYS A 580 -17.72 28.11 41.78
C CYS A 580 -18.48 28.17 43.11
N PRO A 581 -19.24 29.23 43.44
CA PRO A 581 -20.08 29.23 44.62
C PRO A 581 -21.34 28.41 44.31
N GLY A 582 -21.58 27.37 45.10
CA GLY A 582 -22.85 26.63 45.09
C GLY A 582 -22.74 25.17 44.71
N TYR A 583 -21.98 24.39 45.46
CA TYR A 583 -22.29 22.97 45.66
C TYR A 583 -21.95 22.61 47.11
N VAL A 584 -22.99 22.34 47.90
CA VAL A 584 -22.85 21.78 49.25
C VAL A 584 -22.35 20.34 49.08
N SER A 585 -21.07 20.12 49.39
CA SER A 585 -20.54 18.77 49.60
C SER A 585 -21.11 18.21 50.90
N ALA A 586 -22.05 17.28 50.78
CA ALA A 586 -22.27 16.29 51.83
C ALA A 586 -21.33 15.10 51.58
N ASP A 587 -20.83 14.54 52.68
CA ASP A 587 -20.13 13.26 52.83
C ASP A 587 -18.61 13.24 52.61
N LEU A 588 -17.90 13.67 53.66
CA LEU A 588 -16.55 13.21 54.03
C LEU A 588 -16.69 12.00 54.98
N ILE A 589 -16.41 10.80 54.48
CA ILE A 589 -16.04 9.65 55.33
C ILE A 589 -14.50 9.60 55.35
N PRO A 590 -13.83 9.67 56.52
CA PRO A 590 -12.38 9.62 56.58
C PRO A 590 -11.88 8.18 56.55
N THR A 591 -11.07 7.83 55.54
CA THR A 591 -10.20 6.65 55.57
C THR A 591 -8.84 6.98 56.19
N PRO A 592 -8.24 6.07 56.98
CA PRO A 592 -7.07 6.37 57.81
C PRO A 592 -5.75 6.39 57.04
N ALA A 593 -4.81 7.16 57.58
CA ALA A 593 -3.47 7.41 57.03
C ALA A 593 -2.58 6.16 56.94
N PRO A 594 -1.65 6.11 55.96
CA PRO A 594 -0.65 5.04 55.87
C PRO A 594 0.51 5.26 56.87
N PRO A 595 1.11 4.19 57.43
CA PRO A 595 2.23 4.32 58.35
C PRO A 595 3.54 4.61 57.61
N THR A 596 4.35 5.46 58.24
CA THR A 596 5.72 5.83 57.89
C THR A 596 6.72 4.66 57.99
N PRO A 597 7.84 4.70 57.24
CA PRO A 597 8.77 3.58 57.12
C PRO A 597 9.74 3.52 58.32
N THR A 598 9.92 2.33 58.88
CA THR A 598 10.99 2.01 59.84
C THR A 598 12.22 1.42 59.14
N ASP A 599 13.36 1.89 59.63
CA ASP A 599 14.77 1.62 59.26
C ASP A 599 15.14 0.12 59.18
N PRO A 600 16.11 -0.30 58.32
CA PRO A 600 16.41 -1.70 58.07
C PRO A 600 17.68 -2.13 58.82
N ARG A 601 17.55 -2.77 59.99
CA ARG A 601 18.61 -3.63 60.56
C ARG A 601 18.02 -4.77 61.38
N GLU A 602 18.68 -5.92 61.22
CA GLU A 602 18.73 -7.08 62.12
C GLU A 602 17.81 -8.32 61.90
N VAL A 603 18.52 -9.42 61.55
CA VAL A 603 18.43 -10.79 62.09
C VAL A 603 17.36 -11.70 61.45
N VAL A 604 17.69 -12.63 60.55
CA VAL A 604 18.47 -13.90 60.66
C VAL A 604 17.65 -15.09 61.21
N HIS A 605 17.76 -16.20 60.47
CA HIS A 605 17.56 -17.64 60.79
C HIS A 605 16.23 -18.38 60.46
N MET A 606 16.38 -19.32 59.50
CA MET A 606 15.97 -20.75 59.49
C MET A 606 14.49 -21.14 59.71
N HIS A 607 13.90 -21.86 58.73
CA HIS A 607 13.98 -23.33 58.69
C HIS A 607 13.43 -23.96 57.39
N ASN A 608 13.94 -25.18 57.14
CA ASN A 608 13.74 -26.08 56.00
C ASN A 608 12.40 -26.81 56.01
N HIS A 609 11.96 -27.23 54.81
CA HIS A 609 11.49 -28.57 54.40
C HIS A 609 10.63 -28.40 53.12
N SER A 610 10.58 -29.23 52.08
CA SER A 610 11.35 -30.35 51.51
C SER A 610 10.47 -30.93 50.37
N GLY A 611 11.05 -31.39 49.26
CA GLY A 611 10.40 -32.26 48.24
C GLY A 611 10.36 -31.65 46.83
N SER A 612 11.30 -31.92 45.88
CA SER A 612 11.54 -33.20 45.14
C SER A 612 10.31 -33.60 44.30
N THR A 613 10.32 -33.87 42.99
CA THR A 613 11.38 -34.20 42.00
C THR A 613 10.71 -34.22 40.60
N ALA A 614 11.36 -33.66 39.57
CA ALA A 614 11.91 -34.33 38.38
C ALA A 614 10.94 -34.75 37.25
N ALA A 615 11.17 -34.26 36.03
CA ALA A 615 11.89 -34.96 34.96
C ALA A 615 11.46 -34.47 33.57
N GLU A 616 12.44 -33.90 32.85
CA GLU A 616 12.54 -33.79 31.39
C GLU A 616 12.60 -35.19 30.72
N PRO A 617 12.37 -35.34 29.40
CA PRO A 617 12.98 -34.57 28.31
C PRO A 617 12.03 -33.76 27.42
#